data_AF-A0A6N9R987-F1
#
_entry.id   AF-A0A6N9R987-F1
#
_cell.length_a   1.000
_cell.length_b   1.000
_cell.length_c   1.000
_cell.angle_alpha   90.00
_cell.angle_beta   90.00
_cell.angle_gamma   90.00
#
_symmetry.space_group_name_H-M   'P 1'
#
loop_
_entity.id
_entity.type
_entity.pdbx_description
1 polymer ?
#
loop_
_entity_poly.entity_id
_entity_poly.type
_entity_poly.pdbx_seq_one_letter_code
_entity_poly.pdbx_strand_id
1 'polypeptide(L)'
;KALMDRHAPAALTDTAQSGYDDSKALIARWHGRGRLAYAVTPRFAPASTPEQLAAAGALVREHPGVYVQTHLAETIEEIAWVRRLFPGAADYLDVYARHGLVGRRSVFGHGIHLAEDAWQRLFDAGAALAHCPTSNNFLGSGHFRMADAKRAPRPVRVALATDVGGGTTLSMLATMNEAYKVARHTGFALTAAQALWLATRGAAQALDLDGVIGGLETGHEADIAVLDLAATPLLRYRMPFCNSVHEALAVLMTLGDDRAIRATWVGGRLAHERDHAPAHQRPPA
;
A
#
# COMPACT_ATOMS: atom_id res chain seq x y z
N LYS A 1 0.63 -8.93 13.75
CA LYS A 1 -0.69 -9.30 14.32
C LYS A 1 -1.73 -8.35 13.72
N ALA A 2 -2.89 -8.83 13.29
CA ALA A 2 -4.03 -7.96 12.99
C ALA A 2 -4.89 -7.84 14.25
N LEU A 3 -5.19 -6.61 14.68
CA LEU A 3 -6.01 -6.36 15.88
C LEU A 3 -7.48 -6.33 15.48
N MET A 4 -8.27 -7.21 16.10
CA MET A 4 -9.69 -7.37 15.86
C MET A 4 -10.36 -7.98 17.10
N ASP A 5 -11.01 -7.19 17.95
CA ASP A 5 -11.68 -7.72 19.14
C ASP A 5 -13.21 -7.75 19.03
N ARG A 6 -13.77 -7.34 17.89
CA ARG A 6 -15.21 -7.44 17.63
C ARG A 6 -15.55 -7.63 16.15
N HIS A 7 -16.83 -7.95 15.89
CA HIS A 7 -17.42 -8.04 14.55
C HIS A 7 -16.68 -8.95 13.57
N ALA A 8 -16.15 -10.05 14.08
CA ALA A 8 -15.50 -11.11 13.33
C ALA A 8 -15.73 -12.48 13.98
N PRO A 9 -15.48 -13.59 13.27
CA PRO A 9 -15.58 -14.93 13.85
C PRO A 9 -14.69 -15.07 15.10
N ALA A 10 -15.18 -15.74 16.13
CA ALA A 10 -14.51 -15.84 17.44
C ALA A 10 -13.07 -16.39 17.36
N ALA A 11 -12.78 -17.28 16.41
CA ALA A 11 -11.44 -17.83 16.20
C ALA A 11 -10.42 -16.83 15.65
N LEU A 12 -10.90 -15.70 15.12
CA LEU A 12 -10.08 -14.62 14.56
C LEU A 12 -10.05 -13.38 15.45
N THR A 13 -10.79 -13.38 16.56
CA THR A 13 -10.83 -12.24 17.48
C THR A 13 -9.78 -12.36 18.58
N ASP A 14 -9.17 -11.23 18.94
CA ASP A 14 -8.35 -11.06 20.15
C ASP A 14 -9.08 -10.19 21.19
N THR A 15 -8.35 -9.71 22.20
CA THR A 15 -8.84 -8.67 23.12
C THR A 15 -7.92 -7.45 23.04
N ALA A 16 -8.33 -6.32 23.60
CA ALA A 16 -7.44 -5.16 23.71
C ALA A 16 -6.10 -5.51 24.38
N GLN A 17 -6.14 -6.32 25.45
CA GLN A 17 -4.94 -6.75 26.18
C GLN A 17 -4.09 -7.74 25.39
N SER A 18 -4.68 -8.82 24.87
CA SER A 18 -3.88 -9.83 24.14
C SER A 18 -3.36 -9.28 22.81
N GLY A 19 -4.12 -8.43 22.13
CA GLY A 19 -3.67 -7.73 20.93
C GLY A 19 -2.48 -6.79 21.20
N TYR A 20 -2.50 -6.09 22.34
CA TYR A 20 -1.37 -5.29 22.81
C TYR A 20 -0.14 -6.15 23.12
N ASP A 21 -0.29 -7.19 23.95
CA ASP A 21 0.82 -8.03 24.39
C ASP A 21 1.48 -8.77 23.22
N ASP A 22 0.68 -9.36 22.32
CA ASP A 22 1.16 -10.02 21.11
C ASP A 22 1.92 -9.06 20.20
N SER A 23 1.37 -7.85 20.00
CA SER A 23 2.00 -6.84 19.15
C SER A 23 3.30 -6.34 19.76
N LYS A 24 3.35 -6.10 21.08
CA LYS A 24 4.56 -5.69 21.80
C LYS A 24 5.65 -6.75 21.70
N ALA A 25 5.30 -8.03 21.86
CA ALA A 25 6.24 -9.14 21.67
C ALA A 25 6.79 -9.20 20.24
N LEU A 26 5.94 -9.00 19.22
CA LEU A 26 6.36 -8.97 17.82
C LEU A 26 7.22 -7.74 17.48
N ILE A 27 6.92 -6.58 18.05
CA ILE A 27 7.75 -5.37 17.92
C ILE A 27 9.15 -5.67 18.44
N ALA A 28 9.28 -6.17 19.68
CA ALA A 28 10.57 -6.48 20.30
C ALA A 28 11.37 -7.53 19.49
N ARG A 29 10.65 -8.50 18.90
CA ARG A 29 11.27 -9.56 18.10
C ARG A 29 11.73 -9.09 16.72
N TRP A 30 10.96 -8.25 16.03
CA TRP A 30 11.13 -8.02 14.59
C TRP A 30 11.41 -6.58 14.16
N HIS A 31 10.92 -5.58 14.89
CA HIS A 31 11.11 -4.19 14.49
C HIS A 31 12.59 -3.80 14.55
N GLY A 32 13.12 -3.22 13.47
CA GLY A 32 14.52 -2.80 13.40
C GLY A 32 15.52 -3.96 13.29
N ARG A 33 15.05 -5.20 13.08
CA ARG A 33 15.94 -6.35 12.84
C ARG A 33 16.34 -6.40 11.36
N GLY A 34 17.57 -5.98 11.08
CA GLY A 34 18.04 -5.83 9.71
C GLY A 34 17.17 -4.81 8.98
N ARG A 35 16.52 -5.23 7.91
CA ARG A 35 15.65 -4.38 7.06
C ARG A 35 14.16 -4.48 7.43
N LEU A 36 13.82 -5.21 8.49
CA LEU A 36 12.43 -5.43 8.90
C LEU A 36 11.89 -4.26 9.74
N ALA A 37 10.63 -3.91 9.51
CA ALA A 37 9.87 -2.99 10.33
C ALA A 37 8.53 -3.62 10.75
N TYR A 38 7.96 -3.13 11.86
CA TYR A 38 6.67 -3.58 12.36
C TYR A 38 5.63 -2.48 12.15
N ALA A 39 4.41 -2.88 11.79
CA ALA A 39 3.25 -2.01 11.75
C ALA A 39 2.26 -2.43 12.83
N VAL A 40 1.80 -1.47 13.64
CA VAL A 40 0.63 -1.65 14.49
C VAL A 40 -0.59 -1.66 13.57
N THR A 41 -1.30 -2.79 13.54
CA THR A 41 -2.30 -3.06 12.50
C THR A 41 -3.68 -3.36 13.09
N PRO A 42 -4.43 -2.35 13.58
CA PRO A 42 -5.88 -2.46 13.64
C PRO A 42 -6.38 -2.79 12.24
N ARG A 43 -7.23 -3.81 12.10
CA ARG A 43 -7.70 -4.16 10.75
C ARG A 43 -8.43 -2.98 10.13
N PHE A 44 -9.40 -2.44 10.86
CA PHE A 44 -10.25 -1.30 10.51
C PHE A 44 -11.12 -0.97 11.73
N ALA A 45 -11.61 0.27 11.85
CA ALA A 45 -12.33 0.72 13.05
C ALA A 45 -13.54 -0.14 13.43
N PRO A 46 -14.34 -0.68 12.48
CA PRO A 46 -15.44 -1.57 12.84
C PRO A 46 -15.00 -2.78 13.66
N ALA A 47 -13.87 -3.42 13.36
CA ALA A 47 -13.43 -4.61 14.10
C ALA A 47 -12.64 -4.32 15.39
N SER A 48 -12.45 -3.06 15.77
CA SER A 48 -11.71 -2.69 16.99
C SER A 48 -12.58 -1.85 17.91
N THR A 49 -12.67 -2.23 19.19
CA THR A 49 -13.26 -1.40 20.24
C THR A 49 -12.42 -0.13 20.50
N PRO A 50 -12.98 0.91 21.13
CA PRO A 50 -12.21 2.06 21.59
C PRO A 50 -11.01 1.68 22.49
N GLU A 51 -11.16 0.64 23.32
CA GLU A 51 -10.11 0.12 24.19
C GLU A 51 -8.96 -0.48 23.38
N GLN A 52 -9.26 -1.27 22.34
CA GLN A 52 -8.23 -1.82 21.45
C GLN A 52 -7.55 -0.73 20.61
N LEU A 53 -8.27 0.28 20.14
CA LEU A 53 -7.67 1.43 19.44
C LEU A 53 -6.78 2.25 20.39
N ALA A 54 -7.18 2.42 21.65
CA ALA A 54 -6.35 3.07 22.65
C ALA A 54 -5.07 2.28 22.95
N ALA A 55 -5.15 0.94 23.00
CA ALA A 55 -4.00 0.06 23.16
C ALA A 55 -3.06 0.12 21.94
N ALA A 56 -3.60 0.16 20.72
CA ALA A 56 -2.82 0.40 19.50
C ALA A 56 -2.09 1.76 19.57
N GLY A 57 -2.76 2.80 20.02
CA GLY A 57 -2.16 4.11 20.25
C GLY A 57 -1.05 4.10 21.30
N ALA A 58 -1.20 3.29 22.36
CA ALA A 58 -0.16 3.11 23.37
C ALA A 58 1.10 2.45 22.78
N LEU A 59 0.95 1.41 21.96
CA LEU A 59 2.09 0.78 21.26
C LEU A 59 2.87 1.78 20.40
N VAL A 60 2.18 2.64 19.65
CA VAL A 60 2.82 3.66 18.81
C VAL A 60 3.61 4.67 19.66
N ARG A 61 3.06 5.09 20.81
CA ARG A 61 3.76 6.01 21.73
C ARG A 61 4.95 5.36 22.42
N GLU A 62 4.83 4.10 22.82
CA GLU A 62 5.89 3.35 23.52
C GLU A 62 7.04 2.93 22.59
N HIS A 63 6.76 2.78 21.30
CA HIS A 63 7.73 2.27 20.31
C HIS A 63 7.87 3.23 19.12
N PRO A 64 8.59 4.37 19.29
CA PRO A 64 8.83 5.30 18.19
C PRO A 64 9.48 4.60 16.98
N GLY A 65 9.00 4.92 15.78
CA GLY A 65 9.53 4.38 14.52
C GLY A 65 8.72 3.21 13.94
N VAL A 66 7.81 2.59 14.72
CA VAL A 66 6.84 1.63 14.16
C VAL A 66 5.88 2.33 13.20
N TYR A 67 5.34 1.56 12.27
CA TYR A 67 4.29 2.02 11.36
C TYR A 67 2.90 1.84 11.98
N VAL A 68 1.92 2.51 11.39
CA VAL A 68 0.49 2.17 11.53
C VAL A 68 -0.04 1.76 10.17
N GLN A 69 -0.81 0.67 10.12
CA GLN A 69 -1.46 0.21 8.89
C GLN A 69 -2.91 -0.16 9.19
N THR A 70 -3.87 0.45 8.49
CA THR A 70 -5.31 0.15 8.64
C THR A 70 -6.08 0.53 7.37
N HIS A 71 -7.37 0.19 7.28
CA HIS A 71 -8.26 0.63 6.19
C HIS A 71 -8.94 1.96 6.54
N LEU A 72 -9.28 2.74 5.51
CA LEU A 72 -9.98 4.01 5.67
C LEU A 72 -10.90 4.29 4.49
N ALA A 73 -12.19 4.50 4.76
CA ALA A 73 -13.17 5.05 3.83
C ALA A 73 -13.18 4.34 2.46
N GLU A 74 -13.22 3.00 2.48
CA GLU A 74 -13.24 2.18 1.27
C GLU A 74 -14.62 2.20 0.62
N THR A 75 -15.68 1.95 1.39
CA THR A 75 -17.06 1.91 0.88
C THR A 75 -17.99 2.84 1.66
N ILE A 76 -19.11 3.23 1.05
CA ILE A 76 -20.12 4.09 1.69
C ILE A 76 -20.79 3.33 2.85
N GLU A 77 -21.02 2.04 2.69
CA GLU A 77 -21.59 1.15 3.71
C GLU A 77 -20.68 1.03 4.93
N GLU A 78 -19.37 0.89 4.71
CA GLU A 78 -18.35 0.86 5.75
C GLU A 78 -18.35 2.19 6.54
N ILE A 79 -18.36 3.33 5.85
CA ILE A 79 -18.42 4.66 6.49
C ILE A 79 -19.68 4.83 7.33
N ALA A 80 -20.84 4.41 6.79
CA ALA A 80 -22.09 4.46 7.54
C ALA A 80 -22.04 3.57 8.78
N TRP A 81 -21.36 2.42 8.71
CA TRP A 81 -21.18 1.52 9.85
C TRP A 81 -20.26 2.13 10.91
N VAL A 82 -19.13 2.71 10.51
CA VAL A 82 -18.23 3.43 11.42
C VAL A 82 -18.96 4.56 12.14
N ARG A 83 -19.77 5.35 11.43
CA ARG A 83 -20.55 6.43 12.04
C ARG A 83 -21.52 5.93 13.11
N ARG A 84 -22.12 4.74 12.94
CA ARG A 84 -22.97 4.11 13.96
C ARG A 84 -22.17 3.62 15.17
N LEU A 85 -20.99 3.05 14.94
CA LEU A 85 -20.15 2.49 16.00
C LEU A 85 -19.38 3.54 16.81
N PHE A 86 -19.09 4.69 16.20
CA PHE A 86 -18.33 5.79 16.80
C PHE A 86 -19.07 7.13 16.66
N PRO A 87 -20.26 7.29 17.27
CA PRO A 87 -21.10 8.48 17.08
C PRO A 87 -20.46 9.77 17.58
N GLY A 88 -19.43 9.69 18.44
CA GLY A 88 -18.68 10.84 18.93
C GLY A 88 -17.57 11.32 17.99
N ALA A 89 -17.21 10.55 16.95
CA ALA A 89 -16.20 10.93 15.97
C ALA A 89 -16.79 11.82 14.87
N ALA A 90 -16.04 12.82 14.41
CA ALA A 90 -16.47 13.72 13.35
C ALA A 90 -16.61 12.98 12.01
N ASP A 91 -15.68 12.07 11.73
CA ASP A 91 -15.70 11.18 10.57
C ASP A 91 -14.83 9.92 10.84
N TYR A 92 -14.62 9.11 9.81
CA TYR A 92 -13.85 7.87 9.93
C TYR A 92 -12.39 8.15 10.33
N LEU A 93 -11.73 9.12 9.71
CA LEU A 93 -10.33 9.43 10.04
C LEU A 93 -10.20 9.89 11.50
N ASP A 94 -11.18 10.64 12.00
CA ASP A 94 -11.21 11.13 13.38
C ASP A 94 -11.24 10.00 14.42
N VAL A 95 -11.82 8.83 14.09
CA VAL A 95 -11.74 7.64 14.95
C VAL A 95 -10.29 7.29 15.24
N TYR A 96 -9.44 7.25 14.22
CA TYR A 96 -8.02 6.93 14.38
C TYR A 96 -7.23 8.09 15.00
N ALA A 97 -7.56 9.33 14.64
CA ALA A 97 -6.85 10.52 15.13
C ALA A 97 -6.92 10.65 16.65
N ARG A 98 -8.10 10.40 17.24
CA ARG A 98 -8.33 10.43 18.71
C ARG A 98 -7.45 9.47 19.49
N HIS A 99 -6.97 8.40 18.86
CA HIS A 99 -6.09 7.42 19.49
C HIS A 99 -4.61 7.60 19.12
N GLY A 100 -4.25 8.68 18.41
CA GLY A 100 -2.87 8.96 18.01
C GLY A 100 -2.37 8.06 16.88
N LEU A 101 -3.27 7.55 16.05
CA LEU A 101 -2.95 6.61 14.97
C LEU A 101 -2.80 7.29 13.59
N VAL A 102 -2.93 8.62 13.53
CA VAL A 102 -2.80 9.42 12.29
C VAL A 102 -1.54 10.28 12.39
N GLY A 103 -0.50 9.93 11.63
CA GLY A 103 0.77 10.63 11.64
C GLY A 103 1.71 10.18 10.52
N ARG A 104 2.96 10.67 10.55
CA ARG A 104 4.06 10.12 9.74
C ARG A 104 4.17 8.62 10.03
N ARG A 105 4.31 7.80 8.98
CA ARG A 105 4.30 6.31 9.04
C ARG A 105 2.94 5.67 9.31
N SER A 106 1.84 6.43 9.31
CA SER A 106 0.50 5.87 9.17
C SER A 106 0.13 5.72 7.69
N VAL A 107 -0.20 4.49 7.29
CA VAL A 107 -0.62 4.12 5.94
C VAL A 107 -2.06 3.62 5.97
N PHE A 108 -2.94 4.32 5.26
CA PHE A 108 -4.35 4.01 5.20
C PHE A 108 -4.71 3.42 3.84
N GLY A 109 -5.26 2.20 3.84
CA GLY A 109 -5.78 1.57 2.64
C GLY A 109 -6.98 2.31 2.06
N HIS A 110 -7.05 2.37 0.74
CA HIS A 110 -8.17 2.89 -0.07
C HIS A 110 -8.32 4.40 -0.06
N GLY A 111 -8.97 5.00 0.95
CA GLY A 111 -9.26 6.43 1.01
C GLY A 111 -10.10 6.94 -0.17
N ILE A 112 -11.10 6.18 -0.61
CA ILE A 112 -11.90 6.50 -1.80
C ILE A 112 -12.88 7.63 -1.49
N HIS A 113 -13.58 7.51 -0.36
CA HIS A 113 -14.70 8.39 0.00
C HIS A 113 -14.30 9.34 1.14
N LEU A 114 -13.30 10.17 0.87
CA LEU A 114 -12.80 11.17 1.81
C LEU A 114 -13.43 12.55 1.57
N ALA A 115 -13.82 13.21 2.66
CA ALA A 115 -14.18 14.62 2.67
C ALA A 115 -12.91 15.51 2.63
N GLU A 116 -13.06 16.78 2.23
CA GLU A 116 -11.93 17.71 2.03
C GLU A 116 -11.14 17.99 3.33
N ASP A 117 -11.82 17.99 4.48
CA ASP A 117 -11.18 18.14 5.79
C ASP A 117 -10.38 16.91 6.22
N ALA A 118 -10.85 15.70 5.89
CA ALA A 118 -10.12 14.45 6.07
C ALA A 118 -8.88 14.41 5.18
N TRP A 119 -9.00 14.87 3.93
CA TRP A 119 -7.86 15.19 3.11
C TRP A 119 -6.94 16.10 3.93
N GLN A 120 -7.35 17.32 4.34
CA GLN A 120 -6.55 18.31 5.10
C GLN A 120 -5.72 17.69 6.23
N ARG A 121 -6.35 16.91 7.09
CA ARG A 121 -5.70 16.22 8.21
C ARG A 121 -4.70 15.14 7.76
N LEU A 122 -4.99 14.45 6.65
CA LEU A 122 -4.07 13.67 5.80
C LEU A 122 -2.64 14.20 5.77
N PHE A 123 -2.48 15.35 5.10
CA PHE A 123 -1.17 15.90 4.83
C PHE A 123 -0.59 16.67 6.01
N ASP A 124 -1.41 17.30 6.85
CA ASP A 124 -0.90 17.98 8.06
C ASP A 124 -0.23 16.99 9.00
N ALA A 125 -0.83 15.81 9.17
CA ALA A 125 -0.25 14.73 9.96
C ALA A 125 0.91 14.02 9.24
N GLY A 126 1.06 14.22 7.93
CA GLY A 126 1.96 13.44 7.11
C GLY A 126 1.60 11.95 7.05
N ALA A 127 0.33 11.60 7.07
CA ALA A 127 -0.10 10.24 6.77
C ALA A 127 -0.10 9.98 5.25
N ALA A 128 -0.13 8.71 4.88
CA ALA A 128 -0.14 8.27 3.49
C ALA A 128 -1.36 7.41 3.18
N LEU A 129 -1.74 7.39 1.91
CA LEU A 129 -2.79 6.53 1.37
C LEU A 129 -2.18 5.43 0.50
N ALA A 130 -2.66 4.21 0.65
CA ALA A 130 -2.40 3.11 -0.27
C ALA A 130 -3.57 3.02 -1.26
N HIS A 131 -3.31 3.43 -2.50
CA HIS A 131 -4.29 3.34 -3.58
C HIS A 131 -4.31 1.90 -4.13
N CYS A 132 -5.43 1.21 -3.93
CA CYS A 132 -5.64 -0.20 -4.29
C CYS A 132 -6.59 -0.36 -5.49
N PRO A 133 -6.22 0.06 -6.72
CA PRO A 133 -7.18 0.12 -7.83
C PRO A 133 -7.75 -1.25 -8.23
N THR A 134 -6.96 -2.32 -8.10
CA THR A 134 -7.40 -3.67 -8.49
C THR A 134 -8.52 -4.18 -7.58
N SER A 135 -8.41 -3.97 -6.27
CA SER A 135 -9.46 -4.36 -5.32
C SER A 135 -10.66 -3.44 -5.37
N ASN A 136 -10.44 -2.12 -5.45
CA ASN A 136 -11.52 -1.14 -5.56
C ASN A 136 -12.45 -1.44 -6.74
N ASN A 137 -11.88 -1.80 -7.91
CA ASN A 137 -12.65 -2.17 -9.09
C ASN A 137 -13.35 -3.53 -8.91
N PHE A 138 -12.66 -4.52 -8.33
CA PHE A 138 -13.21 -5.87 -8.15
C PHE A 138 -14.38 -5.90 -7.16
N LEU A 139 -14.28 -5.17 -6.05
CA LEU A 139 -15.29 -5.08 -4.99
C LEU A 139 -16.38 -4.04 -5.30
N GLY A 140 -16.19 -3.20 -6.30
CA GLY A 140 -17.13 -2.12 -6.62
C GLY A 140 -17.10 -0.97 -5.60
N SER A 141 -15.99 -0.80 -4.86
CA SER A 141 -15.85 0.20 -3.79
C SER A 141 -15.91 1.64 -4.30
N GLY A 142 -15.50 1.88 -5.55
CA GLY A 142 -15.52 3.18 -6.22
C GLY A 142 -14.16 3.60 -6.77
N HIS A 143 -14.05 4.86 -7.20
CA HIS A 143 -12.85 5.37 -7.87
C HIS A 143 -12.05 6.32 -6.97
N PHE A 144 -10.79 5.99 -6.73
CA PHE A 144 -9.87 6.85 -5.98
C PHE A 144 -9.62 8.18 -6.71
N ARG A 145 -9.76 9.29 -6.00
CA ARG A 145 -9.68 10.65 -6.55
C ARG A 145 -8.24 11.17 -6.60
N MET A 146 -7.46 10.70 -7.58
CA MET A 146 -6.03 11.03 -7.74
C MET A 146 -5.77 12.55 -7.85
N ALA A 147 -6.68 13.30 -8.50
CA ALA A 147 -6.56 14.76 -8.62
C ALA A 147 -6.56 15.45 -7.26
N ASP A 148 -7.39 14.98 -6.32
CA ASP A 148 -7.50 15.58 -4.99
C ASP A 148 -6.33 15.21 -4.10
N ALA A 149 -5.84 13.96 -4.20
CA ALA A 149 -4.62 13.55 -3.51
C ALA A 149 -3.41 14.41 -3.92
N LYS A 150 -3.35 14.88 -5.17
CA LYS A 150 -2.26 15.71 -5.70
C LYS A 150 -2.51 17.22 -5.58
N ARG A 151 -3.65 17.65 -5.05
CA ARG A 151 -4.05 19.05 -5.04
C ARG A 151 -3.08 19.90 -4.22
N ALA A 152 -2.49 20.92 -4.86
CA ALA A 152 -1.71 21.95 -4.18
C ALA A 152 -2.64 22.93 -3.40
N PRO A 153 -2.20 23.51 -2.27
CA PRO A 153 -0.87 23.40 -1.66
C PRO A 153 -0.69 22.15 -0.77
N ARG A 154 -1.55 21.15 -0.91
CA ARG A 154 -1.79 20.16 0.12
C ARG A 154 -1.74 18.70 -0.35
N PRO A 155 -0.64 18.28 -1.02
CA PRO A 155 -0.54 16.95 -1.60
C PRO A 155 -0.44 15.87 -0.51
N VAL A 156 -1.32 14.86 -0.56
CA VAL A 156 -1.19 13.67 0.29
C VAL A 156 -0.25 12.68 -0.39
N ARG A 157 0.59 12.01 0.41
CA ARG A 157 1.44 10.95 -0.10
C ARG A 157 0.62 9.73 -0.46
N VAL A 158 0.85 9.20 -1.65
CA VAL A 158 0.12 8.04 -2.18
C VAL A 158 1.12 7.00 -2.69
N ALA A 159 0.90 5.74 -2.32
CA ALA A 159 1.56 4.58 -2.90
C ALA A 159 0.53 3.74 -3.67
N LEU A 160 0.96 3.05 -4.73
CA LEU A 160 0.15 1.97 -5.30
C LEU A 160 0.27 0.71 -4.45
N ALA A 161 -0.85 0.02 -4.27
CA ALA A 161 -0.92 -1.25 -3.57
C ALA A 161 -1.83 -2.23 -4.32
N THR A 162 -1.55 -3.52 -4.15
CA THR A 162 -2.28 -4.60 -4.83
C THR A 162 -3.56 -4.96 -4.08
N ASP A 163 -3.50 -4.96 -2.75
CA ASP A 163 -4.56 -5.41 -1.85
C ASP A 163 -5.05 -6.85 -2.17
N VAL A 164 -4.09 -7.75 -2.44
CA VAL A 164 -4.41 -9.15 -2.79
C VAL A 164 -5.30 -9.81 -1.74
N GLY A 165 -6.39 -10.40 -2.19
CA GLY A 165 -7.52 -10.81 -1.37
C GLY A 165 -8.79 -10.11 -1.86
N GLY A 166 -8.80 -8.77 -1.83
CA GLY A 166 -9.78 -7.96 -2.56
C GLY A 166 -9.35 -7.74 -4.02
N GLY A 167 -8.05 -7.55 -4.24
CA GLY A 167 -7.39 -7.47 -5.54
C GLY A 167 -6.97 -8.84 -6.05
N THR A 168 -6.83 -8.94 -7.37
CA THR A 168 -6.69 -10.24 -8.06
C THR A 168 -5.28 -10.48 -8.64
N THR A 169 -4.31 -9.61 -8.34
CA THR A 169 -2.95 -9.71 -8.87
C THR A 169 -1.89 -9.15 -7.93
N LEU A 170 -0.72 -9.78 -7.90
CA LEU A 170 0.48 -9.28 -7.22
C LEU A 170 1.34 -8.36 -8.11
N SER A 171 1.05 -8.30 -9.41
CA SER A 171 1.88 -7.55 -10.36
C SER A 171 1.61 -6.04 -10.27
N MET A 172 2.64 -5.27 -9.92
CA MET A 172 2.55 -3.80 -9.94
C MET A 172 2.28 -3.22 -11.33
N LEU A 173 2.68 -3.89 -12.43
CA LEU A 173 2.34 -3.45 -13.79
C LEU A 173 0.83 -3.49 -14.04
N ALA A 174 0.20 -4.64 -13.76
CA ALA A 174 -1.25 -4.78 -13.74
C ALA A 174 -1.94 -3.78 -12.77
N THR A 175 -1.38 -3.54 -11.57
CA THR A 175 -1.92 -2.52 -10.65
C THR A 175 -1.82 -1.10 -11.22
N MET A 176 -0.72 -0.76 -11.90
CA MET A 176 -0.56 0.52 -12.60
C MET A 176 -1.58 0.67 -13.74
N ASN A 177 -1.88 -0.41 -14.46
CA ASN A 177 -2.92 -0.43 -15.50
C ASN A 177 -4.30 -0.09 -14.91
N GLU A 178 -4.67 -0.71 -13.80
CA GLU A 178 -5.93 -0.41 -13.12
C GLU A 178 -5.95 1.01 -12.57
N ALA A 179 -4.84 1.51 -12.01
CA ALA A 179 -4.71 2.90 -11.56
C ALA A 179 -4.96 3.89 -12.72
N TYR A 180 -4.43 3.59 -13.91
CA TYR A 180 -4.68 4.39 -15.11
C TYR A 180 -6.17 4.45 -15.45
N LYS A 181 -6.86 3.31 -15.47
CA LYS A 181 -8.30 3.25 -15.77
C LYS A 181 -9.13 4.02 -14.73
N VAL A 182 -8.87 3.80 -13.44
CA VAL A 182 -9.53 4.52 -12.33
C VAL A 182 -9.33 6.02 -12.47
N ALA A 183 -8.10 6.47 -12.74
CA ALA A 183 -7.80 7.88 -12.94
C ALA A 183 -8.61 8.47 -14.09
N ARG A 184 -8.73 7.77 -15.23
CA ARG A 184 -9.55 8.21 -16.37
C ARG A 184 -11.03 8.35 -16.02
N HIS A 185 -11.59 7.44 -15.20
CA HIS A 185 -12.98 7.55 -14.74
C HIS A 185 -13.24 8.77 -13.85
N THR A 186 -12.19 9.29 -13.19
CA THR A 186 -12.25 10.52 -12.38
C THR A 186 -11.81 11.78 -13.13
N GLY A 187 -11.55 11.69 -14.45
CA GLY A 187 -11.10 12.82 -15.26
C GLY A 187 -9.61 13.16 -15.13
N PHE A 188 -8.82 12.37 -14.39
CA PHE A 188 -7.38 12.56 -14.24
C PHE A 188 -6.59 11.77 -15.30
N ALA A 189 -5.65 12.42 -15.97
CA ALA A 189 -4.76 11.78 -16.94
C ALA A 189 -3.47 11.30 -16.26
N LEU A 190 -3.52 10.10 -15.66
CA LEU A 190 -2.33 9.47 -15.08
C LEU A 190 -1.38 9.01 -16.19
N THR A 191 -0.14 9.47 -16.20
CA THR A 191 0.87 8.98 -17.15
C THR A 191 1.55 7.70 -16.65
N ALA A 192 2.11 6.91 -17.56
CA ALA A 192 2.85 5.71 -17.17
C ALA A 192 4.06 6.02 -16.26
N ALA A 193 4.73 7.16 -16.48
CA ALA A 193 5.80 7.64 -15.61
C ALA A 193 5.30 8.00 -14.20
N GLN A 194 4.13 8.64 -14.09
CA GLN A 194 3.52 8.92 -12.79
C GLN A 194 3.09 7.64 -12.08
N ALA A 195 2.54 6.66 -12.81
CA ALA A 195 2.18 5.36 -12.25
C ALA A 195 3.42 4.60 -11.76
N LEU A 196 4.52 4.60 -12.52
CA LEU A 196 5.79 4.01 -12.08
C LEU A 196 6.34 4.72 -10.84
N TRP A 197 6.26 6.05 -10.78
CA TRP A 197 6.66 6.81 -9.60
C TRP A 197 5.85 6.39 -8.37
N LEU A 198 4.52 6.26 -8.48
CA LEU A 198 3.65 5.80 -7.39
C LEU A 198 3.95 4.36 -6.94
N ALA A 199 4.50 3.52 -7.83
CA ALA A 199 4.92 2.15 -7.52
C ALA A 199 6.38 2.04 -7.02
N THR A 200 7.17 3.12 -7.08
CA THR A 200 8.60 3.13 -6.73
C THR A 200 8.92 4.26 -5.75
N ARG A 201 9.52 5.37 -6.19
CA ARG A 201 9.95 6.48 -5.33
C ARG A 201 8.81 7.10 -4.53
N GLY A 202 7.64 7.25 -5.12
CA GLY A 202 6.43 7.72 -4.43
C GLY A 202 5.98 6.78 -3.33
N ALA A 203 6.08 5.46 -3.55
CA ALA A 203 5.83 4.47 -2.52
C ALA A 203 6.88 4.55 -1.39
N ALA A 204 8.17 4.71 -1.73
CA ALA A 204 9.21 4.93 -0.72
C ALA A 204 8.93 6.17 0.13
N GLN A 205 8.50 7.29 -0.48
CA GLN A 205 8.10 8.50 0.25
C GLN A 205 6.86 8.31 1.13
N ALA A 206 5.85 7.60 0.63
CA ALA A 206 4.65 7.25 1.38
C ALA A 206 4.97 6.39 2.60
N LEU A 207 5.92 5.47 2.45
CA LEU A 207 6.42 4.59 3.50
C LEU A 207 7.55 5.20 4.33
N ASP A 208 7.90 6.49 4.17
CA ASP A 208 8.98 7.11 4.94
C ASP A 208 10.35 6.39 4.81
N LEU A 209 10.65 5.94 3.60
CA LEU A 209 11.86 5.24 3.17
C LEU A 209 12.55 5.92 1.97
N ASP A 210 12.23 7.19 1.69
CA ASP A 210 12.94 7.99 0.69
C ASP A 210 14.41 8.14 1.08
N GLY A 211 15.31 8.01 0.10
CA GLY A 211 16.75 7.94 0.34
C GLY A 211 17.26 6.57 0.80
N VAL A 212 16.38 5.62 1.10
CA VAL A 212 16.75 4.22 1.40
C VAL A 212 16.43 3.30 0.21
N ILE A 213 15.22 3.39 -0.35
CA ILE A 213 14.77 2.63 -1.53
C ILE A 213 13.98 3.52 -2.50
N GLY A 214 13.57 2.96 -3.64
CA GLY A 214 12.73 3.63 -4.64
C GLY A 214 13.50 4.40 -5.70
N GLY A 215 14.83 4.40 -5.63
CA GLY A 215 15.75 5.03 -6.58
C GLY A 215 16.94 4.13 -6.88
N LEU A 216 17.73 4.51 -7.89
CA LEU A 216 18.99 3.83 -8.28
C LEU A 216 20.22 4.69 -7.96
N GLU A 217 20.02 5.85 -7.32
CA GLU A 217 21.08 6.76 -6.93
C GLU A 217 21.98 6.14 -5.84
N THR A 218 23.28 6.45 -5.89
CA THR A 218 24.25 6.00 -4.87
C THR A 218 23.75 6.31 -3.46
N GLY A 219 23.81 5.30 -2.58
CA GLY A 219 23.31 5.38 -1.20
C GLY A 219 22.02 4.58 -0.96
N HIS A 220 21.22 4.32 -2.01
CA HIS A 220 20.05 3.45 -1.90
C HIS A 220 20.42 1.97 -1.78
N GLU A 221 19.57 1.20 -1.11
CA GLU A 221 19.62 -0.26 -1.13
C GLU A 221 19.30 -0.78 -2.54
N ALA A 222 20.08 -1.74 -3.03
CA ALA A 222 19.96 -2.27 -4.38
C ALA A 222 18.82 -3.31 -4.50
N ASP A 223 17.58 -2.84 -4.34
CA ASP A 223 16.35 -3.57 -4.62
C ASP A 223 15.86 -3.23 -6.04
N ILE A 224 16.01 -4.17 -6.98
CA ILE A 224 15.88 -3.90 -8.41
C ILE A 224 15.06 -4.99 -9.09
N ALA A 225 14.05 -4.59 -9.86
CA ALA A 225 13.36 -5.46 -10.80
C ALA A 225 13.90 -5.23 -12.22
N VAL A 226 14.33 -6.31 -12.87
CA VAL A 226 14.75 -6.31 -14.27
C VAL A 226 13.55 -6.71 -15.12
N LEU A 227 13.17 -5.87 -16.09
CA LEU A 227 12.01 -6.10 -16.94
C LEU A 227 12.39 -6.72 -18.28
N ASP A 228 11.66 -7.75 -18.71
CA ASP A 228 11.74 -8.32 -20.05
C ASP A 228 10.69 -7.67 -20.96
N LEU A 229 11.18 -6.89 -21.92
CA LEU A 229 10.37 -6.13 -22.87
C LEU A 229 9.72 -7.00 -23.97
N ALA A 230 10.05 -8.29 -24.03
CA ALA A 230 9.55 -9.25 -25.02
C ALA A 230 8.95 -10.51 -24.36
N ALA A 231 8.54 -10.41 -23.10
CA ALA A 231 8.07 -11.51 -22.27
C ALA A 231 6.82 -12.24 -22.82
N THR A 232 5.97 -11.54 -23.58
CA THR A 232 4.79 -12.11 -24.23
C THR A 232 4.82 -11.84 -25.73
N PRO A 233 4.11 -12.63 -26.57
CA PRO A 233 4.04 -12.37 -28.01
C PRO A 233 3.57 -10.94 -28.34
N LEU A 234 2.62 -10.41 -27.56
CA LEU A 234 2.09 -9.07 -27.79
C LEU A 234 3.08 -7.97 -27.37
N LEU A 235 3.78 -8.14 -26.24
CA LEU A 235 4.87 -7.23 -25.87
C LEU A 235 5.98 -7.22 -26.94
N ARG A 236 6.41 -8.41 -27.38
CA ARG A 236 7.41 -8.56 -28.45
C ARG A 236 7.00 -7.90 -29.76
N TYR A 237 5.71 -7.96 -30.10
CA TYR A 237 5.17 -7.30 -31.28
C TYR A 237 5.11 -5.77 -31.09
N ARG A 238 4.67 -5.28 -29.93
CA ARG A 238 4.45 -3.84 -29.71
C ARG A 238 5.72 -3.04 -29.46
N MET A 239 6.68 -3.60 -28.73
CA MET A 239 7.87 -2.88 -28.26
C MET A 239 8.74 -2.28 -29.39
N PRO A 240 8.95 -2.94 -30.55
CA PRO A 240 9.72 -2.36 -31.66
C PRO A 240 9.14 -1.06 -32.24
N PHE A 241 7.86 -0.77 -31.99
CA PHE A 241 7.20 0.46 -32.44
C PHE A 241 7.33 1.62 -31.45
N CYS A 242 7.95 1.41 -30.29
CA CYS A 242 8.18 2.46 -29.31
C CYS A 242 9.41 3.31 -29.66
N ASN A 243 9.25 4.63 -29.70
CA ASN A 243 10.31 5.59 -30.02
C ASN A 243 10.90 6.27 -28.77
N SER A 244 10.40 5.94 -27.58
CA SER A 244 10.88 6.50 -26.32
C SER A 244 10.67 5.55 -25.14
N VAL A 245 11.40 5.80 -24.04
CA VAL A 245 11.22 5.09 -22.77
C VAL A 245 9.81 5.28 -22.20
N HIS A 246 9.18 6.43 -22.44
CA HIS A 246 7.82 6.71 -21.99
C HIS A 246 6.78 5.84 -22.72
N GLU A 247 6.96 5.62 -24.03
CA GLU A 247 6.12 4.71 -24.81
C GLU A 247 6.33 3.25 -24.39
N ALA A 248 7.59 2.83 -24.20
CA ALA A 248 7.91 1.49 -23.71
C ALA A 248 7.28 1.22 -22.33
N LEU A 249 7.34 2.20 -21.43
CA LEU A 249 6.72 2.12 -20.11
C LEU A 249 5.18 2.07 -20.19
N ALA A 250 4.56 2.81 -21.11
CA ALA A 250 3.12 2.73 -21.34
C ALA A 250 2.70 1.36 -21.89
N VAL A 251 3.50 0.76 -22.79
CA VAL A 251 3.28 -0.61 -23.29
C VAL A 251 3.42 -1.63 -22.15
N LEU A 252 4.46 -1.53 -21.32
CA LEU A 252 4.63 -2.39 -20.13
C LEU A 252 3.49 -2.22 -19.11
N MET A 253 3.07 -1.00 -18.84
CA MET A 253 1.95 -0.73 -17.92
C MET A 253 0.66 -1.37 -18.42
N THR A 254 0.40 -1.32 -19.72
CA THR A 254 -0.89 -1.79 -20.28
C THR A 254 -0.94 -3.28 -20.57
N LEU A 255 0.20 -3.90 -20.91
CA LEU A 255 0.28 -5.29 -21.39
C LEU A 255 1.17 -6.19 -20.53
N GLY A 256 1.88 -5.64 -19.56
CA GLY A 256 2.78 -6.37 -18.69
C GLY A 256 2.06 -7.01 -17.50
N ASP A 257 2.60 -8.15 -17.09
CA ASP A 257 2.23 -8.91 -15.89
C ASP A 257 3.49 -9.50 -15.23
N ASP A 258 3.34 -10.48 -14.35
CA ASP A 258 4.45 -11.13 -13.66
C ASP A 258 5.49 -11.71 -14.63
N ARG A 259 5.07 -12.15 -15.82
CA ARG A 259 6.01 -12.65 -16.83
C ARG A 259 6.94 -11.56 -17.31
N ALA A 260 6.60 -10.28 -17.22
CA ALA A 260 7.51 -9.20 -17.58
C ALA A 260 8.65 -9.02 -16.56
N ILE A 261 8.60 -9.65 -15.39
CA ILE A 261 9.71 -9.64 -14.42
C ILE A 261 10.72 -10.71 -14.81
N ARG A 262 11.88 -10.31 -15.32
CA ARG A 262 12.99 -11.22 -15.65
C ARG A 262 13.76 -11.64 -14.41
N ALA A 263 14.10 -10.69 -13.55
CA ALA A 263 14.85 -10.95 -12.34
C ALA A 263 14.52 -9.93 -11.26
N THR A 264 14.64 -10.35 -10.01
CA THR A 264 14.50 -9.49 -8.83
C THR A 264 15.75 -9.60 -7.97
N TRP A 265 16.35 -8.46 -7.68
CA TRP A 265 17.48 -8.29 -6.78
C TRP A 265 16.98 -7.65 -5.50
N VAL A 266 17.45 -8.16 -4.35
CA VAL A 266 17.11 -7.64 -3.02
C VAL A 266 18.41 -7.43 -2.26
N GLY A 267 18.71 -6.20 -1.87
CA GLY A 267 19.97 -5.82 -1.22
C GLY A 267 21.20 -6.18 -2.06
N GLY A 268 21.11 -6.05 -3.39
CA GLY A 268 22.19 -6.38 -4.31
C GLY A 268 22.43 -7.88 -4.54
N ARG A 269 21.53 -8.75 -4.04
CA ARG A 269 21.60 -10.21 -4.25
C ARG A 269 20.45 -10.67 -5.13
N LEU A 270 20.75 -11.53 -6.10
CA LEU A 270 19.71 -12.15 -6.93
C LEU A 270 18.79 -13.00 -6.04
N ALA A 271 17.52 -12.59 -5.94
CA ALA A 271 16.50 -13.25 -5.13
C ALA A 271 15.56 -14.11 -6.00
N HIS A 272 15.35 -13.70 -7.25
CA HIS A 272 14.51 -14.40 -8.22
C HIS A 272 15.05 -14.19 -9.63
N GLU A 273 15.02 -15.22 -10.46
CA GLU A 273 15.20 -15.12 -11.90
C GLU A 273 14.19 -16.02 -12.60
N ARG A 274 13.40 -15.43 -13.49
CA ARG A 274 12.46 -16.14 -14.35
C ARG A 274 13.25 -17.04 -15.28
N ASP A 275 12.83 -18.30 -15.41
CA ASP A 275 13.44 -19.34 -16.24
C ASP A 275 14.72 -20.00 -15.66
N HIS A 276 15.18 -19.62 -14.46
CA HIS A 276 16.22 -20.33 -13.71
C HIS A 276 15.62 -21.11 -12.53
N ALA A 277 15.69 -22.45 -12.57
CA ALA A 277 15.29 -23.27 -11.43
C ALA A 277 16.18 -22.98 -10.21
N PRO A 278 15.62 -22.78 -9.02
CA PRO A 278 16.40 -22.51 -7.83
C PRO A 278 17.27 -23.73 -7.49
N ALA A 279 18.46 -23.50 -6.93
CA ALA A 279 19.48 -24.54 -6.71
C ALA A 279 18.97 -25.76 -5.91
N HIS A 280 17.91 -25.62 -5.11
CA HIS A 280 17.31 -26.70 -4.32
C HIS A 280 16.35 -27.63 -5.11
N GLN A 281 16.10 -27.35 -6.39
CA GLN A 281 15.26 -28.19 -7.28
C GLN A 281 16.07 -28.86 -8.40
N ARG A 282 17.40 -28.76 -8.38
CA ARG A 282 18.24 -29.51 -9.33
C ARG A 282 18.38 -30.96 -8.84
N PRO A 283 18.11 -31.98 -9.67
CA PRO A 283 18.44 -33.34 -9.29
C PRO A 283 19.94 -33.44 -9.01
N PRO A 284 20.38 -34.25 -8.02
CA PRO A 284 21.80 -34.46 -7.78
C PRO A 284 22.46 -35.02 -9.04
N ALA A 285 23.65 -34.49 -9.33
CA ALA A 285 24.50 -34.94 -10.44
C ALA A 285 25.00 -36.37 -10.22
#